data_AF-A0A7C5ZUJ8-F1
#
_entry.id   AF-A0A7C5ZUJ8-F1
#
_cell.length_a   1.000
_cell.length_b   1.000
_cell.length_c   1.000
_cell.angle_alpha   90.00
_cell.angle_beta   90.00
_cell.angle_gamma   90.00
#
_symmetry.space_group_name_H-M   'P 1'
#
loop_
_entity.id
_entity.type
_entity.pdbx_description
1 polymer ?
#
loop_
_entity_poly.entity_id
_entity_poly.type
_entity_poly.pdbx_seq_one_letter_code
_entity_poly.pdbx_strand_id
1 'polypeptide(L)'
;TAELLDEGRVVGLFQGRMEFGPRALGGRSILGDPRVPDMQLRMNLKIKFRESFRPFAPSVLTERAEDYFDLKCESPYMLLVAPVREEIRKPPGEAEQSLFGIDRLNVPRSTIPAVTHVDYSARVQTVDSERNPRYYKILKAFESRTGCGVLINTSFNIRGEPIVCRPEEAYRCFMLTEMDALVMENLVLVKEEQPEMPGAEEYRRAFKPD
;
A
#
# COMPACT_ATOMS: atom_id res chain seq x y z
N THR A 1 -13.21 6.09 -2.20
CA THR A 1 -11.89 5.41 -2.13
C THR A 1 -10.88 5.96 -3.10
N ALA A 2 -11.10 5.87 -4.42
CA ALA A 2 -10.12 6.35 -5.41
C ALA A 2 -9.75 7.83 -5.26
N GLU A 3 -10.72 8.68 -4.93
CA GLU A 3 -10.50 10.09 -4.59
C GLU A 3 -9.58 10.29 -3.38
N LEU A 4 -9.86 9.62 -2.26
CA LEU A 4 -9.00 9.66 -1.06
C LEU A 4 -7.55 9.21 -1.39
N LEU A 5 -7.40 8.16 -2.19
CA LEU A 5 -6.08 7.68 -2.60
C LEU A 5 -5.35 8.70 -3.48
N ASP A 6 -6.05 9.34 -4.41
CA ASP A 6 -5.53 10.40 -5.28
C ASP A 6 -5.11 11.66 -4.50
N GLU A 7 -5.81 11.97 -3.41
CA GLU A 7 -5.40 12.99 -2.41
C GLU A 7 -4.16 12.58 -1.58
N GLY A 8 -3.61 11.39 -1.81
CA GLY A 8 -2.44 10.89 -1.08
C GLY A 8 -2.77 10.41 0.34
N ARG A 9 -4.03 10.06 0.63
CA ARG A 9 -4.45 9.46 1.90
C ARG A 9 -4.16 7.95 1.94
N VAL A 10 -3.84 7.46 3.14
CA VAL A 10 -3.74 6.05 3.47
C VAL A 10 -5.11 5.51 3.87
N VAL A 11 -5.58 4.50 3.14
CA VAL A 11 -6.94 3.98 3.29
C VAL A 11 -6.92 2.54 3.77
N GLY A 12 -7.49 2.27 4.95
CA GLY A 12 -7.85 0.93 5.37
C GLY A 12 -9.04 0.43 4.54
N LEU A 13 -8.97 -0.79 4.01
CA LEU A 13 -9.98 -1.40 3.18
C LEU A 13 -10.41 -2.73 3.79
N PHE A 14 -11.68 -2.78 4.18
CA PHE A 14 -12.35 -3.97 4.70
C PHE A 14 -13.58 -4.24 3.84
N GLN A 15 -13.50 -5.25 2.98
CA GLN A 15 -14.61 -5.60 2.09
C GLN A 15 -14.67 -7.09 1.78
N GLY A 16 -15.88 -7.58 1.55
CA GLY A 16 -16.14 -8.93 1.09
C GLY A 16 -15.53 -10.01 1.98
N ARG A 17 -15.30 -11.17 1.36
CA ARG A 17 -14.67 -12.32 2.00
C ARG A 17 -13.18 -12.05 2.22
N MET A 18 -12.69 -12.48 3.37
CA MET A 18 -11.27 -12.42 3.70
C MET A 18 -10.46 -13.39 2.83
N GLU A 19 -9.26 -12.95 2.48
CA GLU A 19 -8.23 -13.70 1.78
C GLU A 19 -7.67 -14.83 2.67
N PHE A 20 -7.31 -15.95 2.06
CA PHE A 20 -6.58 -17.00 2.77
C PHE A 20 -5.07 -16.82 2.60
N GLY A 21 -4.33 -16.94 3.71
CA GLY A 21 -2.87 -16.86 3.74
C GLY A 21 -2.32 -15.54 4.29
N PRO A 22 -0.99 -15.32 4.19
CA PRO A 22 -0.30 -14.22 4.88
C PRO A 22 -0.33 -12.89 4.12
N ARG A 23 -1.05 -12.82 2.98
CA ARG A 23 -1.10 -11.64 2.11
C ARG A 23 -2.52 -11.09 2.08
N ALA A 24 -2.64 -9.78 2.24
CA ALA A 24 -3.85 -9.09 1.83
C ALA A 24 -3.84 -8.90 0.32
N LEU A 25 -4.97 -9.20 -0.32
CA LEU A 25 -5.18 -9.21 -1.77
C LEU A 25 -6.41 -8.37 -2.15
N GLY A 26 -6.76 -7.38 -1.34
CA GLY A 26 -7.83 -6.40 -1.60
C GLY A 26 -9.11 -6.59 -0.78
N GLY A 27 -9.13 -7.52 0.17
CA GLY A 27 -10.24 -7.74 1.10
C GLY A 27 -9.96 -7.18 2.51
N ARG A 28 -8.74 -7.35 3.01
CA ARG A 28 -8.25 -6.82 4.30
C ARG A 28 -6.93 -6.10 4.08
N SER A 29 -6.98 -4.98 3.37
CA SER A 29 -5.81 -4.26 2.86
C SER A 29 -5.66 -2.87 3.49
N ILE A 30 -4.44 -2.37 3.56
CA ILE A 30 -4.16 -0.93 3.69
C ILE A 30 -3.58 -0.49 2.35
N LEU A 31 -4.20 0.55 1.79
CA LEU A 31 -3.92 1.07 0.46
C LEU A 31 -3.25 2.43 0.54
N GLY A 32 -2.45 2.73 -0.47
CA GLY A 32 -1.83 4.04 -0.65
C GLY A 32 -1.44 4.29 -2.11
N ASP A 33 -1.24 5.55 -2.45
CA ASP A 33 -0.77 5.97 -3.76
C ASP A 33 0.74 5.70 -3.94
N PRO A 34 1.14 4.85 -4.90
CA PRO A 34 2.54 4.51 -5.10
C PRO A 34 3.37 5.65 -5.70
N ARG A 35 2.74 6.66 -6.31
CA ARG A 35 3.39 7.81 -6.97
C ARG A 35 3.99 8.78 -5.97
N VAL A 36 3.42 8.82 -4.76
CA VAL A 36 3.81 9.80 -3.74
C VAL A 36 5.13 9.36 -3.08
N PRO A 37 6.22 10.13 -3.20
CA PRO A 37 7.56 9.68 -2.79
C PRO A 37 7.69 9.29 -1.32
N ASP A 38 6.98 9.99 -0.43
CA ASP A 38 7.04 9.76 1.02
C ASP A 38 6.01 8.74 1.53
N MET A 39 5.18 8.16 0.65
CA MET A 39 4.09 7.27 1.06
C MET A 39 4.60 6.02 1.76
N GLN A 40 5.72 5.46 1.29
CA GLN A 40 6.36 4.31 1.95
C GLN A 40 6.77 4.64 3.38
N LEU A 41 7.44 5.80 3.57
CA LEU A 41 7.87 6.29 4.86
C LEU A 41 6.66 6.49 5.79
N ARG A 42 5.62 7.20 5.31
CA ARG A 42 4.38 7.46 6.07
C ARG A 42 3.72 6.16 6.50
N MET A 43 3.49 5.23 5.59
CA MET A 43 2.85 3.95 5.91
C MET A 43 3.69 3.09 6.87
N ASN A 44 5.02 3.07 6.72
CA ASN A 44 5.89 2.29 7.61
C ASN A 44 5.90 2.83 9.04
N LEU A 45 6.06 4.14 9.22
CA LEU A 45 6.19 4.75 10.54
C LEU A 45 4.86 4.97 11.25
N LYS A 46 3.85 5.47 10.51
CA LYS A 46 2.60 5.95 11.11
C LYS A 46 1.52 4.88 11.26
N ILE A 47 1.64 3.82 10.47
CA ILE A 47 0.61 2.78 10.35
C ILE A 47 1.16 1.42 10.77
N LYS A 48 2.29 1.03 10.18
CA LYS A 48 2.88 -0.29 10.41
C LYS A 48 3.79 -0.36 11.62
N PHE A 49 4.24 0.79 12.12
CA PHE A 49 5.17 0.90 13.22
C PHE A 49 6.41 0.00 13.03
N ARG A 50 7.04 0.15 11.86
CA ARG A 50 8.21 -0.62 11.44
C ARG A 50 9.20 0.27 10.70
N GLU A 51 10.35 -0.30 10.36
CA GLU A 51 11.47 0.40 9.74
C GLU A 51 11.02 1.11 8.44
N SER A 52 11.42 2.38 8.29
CA SER A 52 10.96 3.31 7.26
C SER A 52 11.17 2.82 5.82
N PHE A 53 12.21 2.02 5.61
CA PHE A 53 12.67 1.58 4.30
C PHE A 53 12.05 0.27 3.81
N ARG A 54 11.19 -0.39 4.60
CA ARG A 54 10.62 -1.67 4.16
C ARG A 54 9.69 -1.45 2.96
N PRO A 55 9.95 -2.07 1.81
CA PRO A 55 9.11 -1.87 0.64
C PRO A 55 7.71 -2.45 0.85
N PHE A 56 6.75 -1.87 0.14
CA PHE A 56 5.41 -2.42 0.00
C PHE A 56 5.23 -3.08 -1.36
N ALA A 57 4.16 -3.87 -1.48
CA ALA A 57 3.85 -4.58 -2.71
C ALA A 57 2.86 -3.78 -3.57
N PRO A 58 3.01 -3.79 -4.89
CA PRO A 58 2.01 -3.23 -5.80
C PRO A 58 0.86 -4.21 -6.04
N SER A 59 -0.36 -3.69 -6.05
CA SER A 59 -1.49 -4.27 -6.78
C SER A 59 -1.65 -3.52 -8.09
N VAL A 60 -1.69 -4.22 -9.22
CA VAL A 60 -1.79 -3.66 -10.57
C VAL A 60 -2.97 -4.28 -11.31
N LEU A 61 -3.66 -3.49 -12.12
CA LEU A 61 -4.65 -4.00 -13.08
C LEU A 61 -3.97 -5.02 -14.00
N THR A 62 -4.57 -6.19 -14.20
CA THR A 62 -3.97 -7.25 -15.04
C THR A 62 -3.64 -6.72 -16.44
N GLU A 63 -4.53 -5.94 -17.05
CA GLU A 63 -4.35 -5.34 -18.38
C GLU A 63 -3.29 -4.22 -18.43
N ARG A 64 -2.79 -3.78 -17.27
CA ARG A 64 -1.71 -2.78 -17.14
C ARG A 64 -0.42 -3.35 -16.60
N ALA A 65 -0.37 -4.64 -16.23
CA ALA A 65 0.80 -5.20 -15.55
C ALA A 65 2.08 -5.03 -16.38
N GLU A 66 2.00 -5.20 -17.70
CA GLU A 66 3.13 -5.06 -18.61
C GLU A 66 3.62 -3.61 -18.78
N ASP A 67 2.80 -2.60 -18.47
CA ASP A 67 3.20 -1.19 -18.52
C ASP A 67 4.18 -0.83 -17.38
N TYR A 68 4.15 -1.61 -16.28
CA TYR A 68 4.91 -1.30 -15.05
C TYR A 68 5.96 -2.35 -14.72
N PHE A 69 5.74 -3.62 -15.05
CA PHE A 69 6.60 -4.73 -14.64
C PHE A 69 6.95 -5.64 -15.82
N ASP A 70 8.17 -6.16 -15.82
CA ASP A 70 8.57 -7.26 -16.69
C ASP A 70 8.09 -8.59 -16.10
N LEU A 71 6.77 -8.79 -16.17
CA LEU A 71 6.07 -9.94 -15.61
C LEU A 71 5.50 -10.79 -16.76
N LYS A 72 5.91 -12.07 -16.85
CA LYS A 72 5.54 -12.96 -17.97
C LYS A 72 4.23 -13.72 -17.77
N CYS A 73 3.59 -13.58 -16.61
CA CYS A 73 2.37 -14.29 -16.26
C CYS A 73 1.57 -13.50 -15.23
N GLU A 74 0.34 -13.93 -14.94
CA GLU A 74 -0.40 -13.34 -13.84
C GLU A 74 0.22 -13.67 -12.47
N SER A 75 0.10 -12.75 -11.52
CA SER A 75 0.54 -12.94 -10.13
C SER A 75 -0.60 -12.57 -9.17
N PRO A 76 -1.71 -13.31 -9.13
CA PRO A 76 -2.88 -12.93 -8.32
C PRO A 76 -2.64 -12.95 -6.81
N TYR A 77 -1.61 -13.67 -6.35
CA TYR A 77 -1.38 -13.96 -4.92
C TYR A 77 -0.20 -13.20 -4.32
N MET A 78 0.40 -12.25 -5.05
CA MET A 78 1.53 -11.46 -4.55
C MET A 78 2.72 -12.33 -4.12
N LEU A 79 3.03 -13.35 -4.92
CA LEU A 79 4.12 -14.32 -4.67
C LEU A 79 5.30 -14.16 -5.63
N LEU A 80 5.07 -13.57 -6.80
CA LEU A 80 6.11 -13.39 -7.80
C LEU A 80 6.77 -12.02 -7.67
N VAL A 81 8.09 -12.00 -7.79
CA VAL A 81 8.89 -10.78 -7.91
C VAL A 81 9.19 -10.57 -9.39
N ALA A 82 9.00 -9.35 -9.86
CA ALA A 82 9.31 -8.95 -11.21
C ALA A 82 10.14 -7.66 -11.20
N PRO A 83 11.04 -7.47 -12.18
CA PRO A 83 11.66 -6.18 -12.43
C PRO A 83 10.60 -5.14 -12.82
N VAL A 84 10.76 -3.91 -12.35
CA VAL A 84 10.05 -2.73 -12.85
C VAL A 84 10.54 -2.44 -14.26
N ARG A 85 9.65 -2.06 -15.18
CA ARG A 85 9.95 -1.70 -16.57
C ARG A 85 10.98 -0.57 -16.65
N GLU A 86 11.93 -0.70 -17.57
CA GLU A 86 13.05 0.26 -17.70
C GLU A 86 12.57 1.68 -17.99
N GLU A 87 11.50 1.79 -18.76
CA GLU A 87 10.88 3.03 -19.21
C GLU A 87 10.37 3.90 -18.06
N ILE A 88 10.08 3.29 -16.90
CA ILE A 88 9.58 4.00 -15.72
C ILE A 88 10.60 4.05 -14.59
N ARG A 89 11.81 3.49 -14.77
CA ARG A 89 12.91 3.57 -13.79
C ARG A 89 13.48 4.98 -13.74
N LYS A 90 13.95 5.38 -12.57
CA LYS A 90 14.70 6.61 -12.33
C LYS A 90 16.09 6.24 -11.81
N PRO A 91 17.13 6.22 -12.67
CA PRO A 91 18.49 5.96 -12.23
C PRO A 91 18.96 7.08 -11.29
N PRO A 92 19.70 6.74 -10.21
CA PRO A 92 20.24 7.75 -9.31
C PRO A 92 21.27 8.62 -10.04
N GLY A 93 21.23 9.92 -9.78
CA GLY A 93 22.28 10.85 -10.21
C GLY A 93 23.62 10.56 -9.50
N GLU A 94 24.70 11.19 -9.97
CA GLU A 94 26.06 10.96 -9.43
C GLU A 94 26.15 11.20 -7.91
N ALA A 95 25.52 12.27 -7.41
CA ALA A 95 25.46 12.57 -5.99
C ALA A 95 24.71 11.48 -5.19
N GLU A 96 23.62 10.96 -5.73
CA GLU A 96 22.80 9.93 -5.09
C GLU A 96 23.48 8.56 -5.07
N GLN A 97 24.39 8.29 -6.02
CA GLN A 97 25.20 7.07 -6.05
C GLN A 97 26.21 7.02 -4.90
N SER A 98 26.61 8.18 -4.37
CA SER A 98 27.51 8.30 -3.22
C SER A 98 26.83 8.08 -1.87
N LEU A 99 25.49 8.05 -1.84
CA LEU A 99 24.71 7.83 -0.62
C LEU A 99 24.89 6.40 -0.10
N PHE A 100 24.96 6.25 1.22
CA PHE A 100 25.13 4.98 1.90
C PHE A 100 23.99 4.71 2.89
N GLY A 101 23.76 3.43 3.21
CA GLY A 101 22.77 3.03 4.22
C GLY A 101 21.34 3.48 3.92
N ILE A 102 20.69 4.09 4.92
CA ILE A 102 19.29 4.55 4.85
C ILE A 102 19.09 5.65 3.81
N ASP A 103 20.07 6.53 3.60
CA ASP A 103 19.91 7.65 2.67
C ASP A 103 19.74 7.16 1.23
N ARG A 104 20.40 6.05 0.89
CA ARG A 104 20.24 5.40 -0.43
C ARG A 104 18.83 4.81 -0.62
N LEU A 105 18.15 4.41 0.46
CA LEU A 105 16.80 3.85 0.42
C LEU A 105 15.74 4.92 0.14
N ASN A 106 16.04 6.18 0.46
CA ASN A 106 15.12 7.30 0.26
C ASN A 106 15.14 7.86 -1.18
N VAL A 107 16.07 7.42 -2.03
CA VAL A 107 16.17 7.86 -3.43
C VAL A 107 15.07 7.19 -4.27
N PRO A 108 14.17 7.95 -4.91
CA PRO A 108 13.13 7.40 -5.80
C PRO A 108 13.74 6.61 -6.96
N ARG A 109 13.31 5.36 -7.13
CA ARG A 109 13.81 4.45 -8.18
C ARG A 109 12.93 4.36 -9.42
N SER A 110 11.76 4.99 -9.42
CA SER A 110 10.83 4.96 -10.55
C SER A 110 9.77 6.05 -10.44
N THR A 111 8.83 6.12 -11.38
CA THR A 111 7.55 6.84 -11.23
C THR A 111 6.63 6.22 -10.15
N ILE A 112 6.94 4.96 -9.83
CA ILE A 112 6.50 4.02 -8.79
C ILE A 112 6.96 4.03 -7.33
N PRO A 113 7.61 5.09 -6.79
CA PRO A 113 8.69 4.91 -5.83
C PRO A 113 8.34 4.09 -4.58
N ALA A 114 7.11 4.18 -4.05
CA ALA A 114 6.76 3.54 -2.80
C ALA A 114 6.71 2.00 -2.85
N VAL A 115 6.61 1.42 -4.05
CA VAL A 115 6.55 -0.04 -4.28
C VAL A 115 7.79 -0.61 -4.99
N THR A 116 8.75 0.24 -5.33
CA THR A 116 9.96 -0.16 -6.08
C THR A 116 11.14 -0.32 -5.14
N HIS A 117 11.77 -1.49 -5.18
CA HIS A 117 12.97 -1.78 -4.40
C HIS A 117 14.21 -1.08 -4.96
N VAL A 118 15.29 -1.03 -4.17
CA VAL A 118 16.58 -0.45 -4.58
C VAL A 118 17.21 -1.09 -5.82
N ASP A 119 16.87 -2.35 -6.08
CA ASP A 119 17.30 -3.14 -7.24
C ASP A 119 16.30 -3.09 -8.41
N TYR A 120 15.33 -2.16 -8.34
CA TYR A 120 14.23 -2.03 -9.30
C TYR A 120 13.30 -3.25 -9.38
N SER A 121 13.23 -4.08 -8.35
CA SER A 121 12.23 -5.16 -8.27
C SER A 121 10.98 -4.76 -7.49
N ALA A 122 9.88 -5.49 -7.70
CA ALA A 122 8.68 -5.41 -6.88
C ALA A 122 7.97 -6.77 -6.81
N ARG A 123 7.27 -7.06 -5.70
CA ARG A 123 6.46 -8.28 -5.55
C ARG A 123 5.00 -8.03 -5.94
N VAL A 124 4.63 -8.41 -7.15
CA VAL A 124 3.43 -7.91 -7.83
C VAL A 124 2.19 -8.73 -7.50
N GLN A 125 1.07 -8.06 -7.27
CA GLN A 125 -0.27 -8.63 -7.32
C GLN A 125 -1.00 -8.16 -8.59
N THR A 126 -1.40 -9.05 -9.48
CA THR A 126 -2.31 -8.72 -10.60
C THR A 126 -3.76 -8.81 -10.16
N VAL A 127 -4.60 -7.88 -10.61
CA VAL A 127 -6.01 -7.75 -10.22
C VAL A 127 -6.90 -7.61 -11.46
N ASP A 128 -7.93 -8.43 -11.53
CA ASP A 128 -8.95 -8.43 -12.59
C ASP A 128 -10.37 -8.45 -12.01
N SER A 129 -11.31 -8.25 -12.94
CA SER A 129 -12.74 -8.17 -12.64
C SER A 129 -13.40 -9.49 -12.26
N GLU A 130 -12.80 -10.65 -12.55
CA GLU A 130 -13.39 -11.96 -12.26
C GLU A 130 -13.09 -12.39 -10.83
N ARG A 131 -11.83 -12.29 -10.40
CA ARG A 131 -11.36 -12.75 -9.08
C ARG A 131 -11.72 -11.79 -7.95
N ASN A 132 -11.63 -10.47 -8.18
CA ASN A 132 -11.96 -9.46 -7.17
C ASN A 132 -12.61 -8.21 -7.81
N PRO A 133 -13.89 -8.29 -8.22
CA PRO A 133 -14.56 -7.22 -8.98
C PRO A 133 -14.62 -5.88 -8.23
N ARG A 134 -14.73 -5.89 -6.90
CA ARG A 134 -14.79 -4.63 -6.13
C ARG A 134 -13.41 -3.98 -6.06
N TYR A 135 -12.36 -4.74 -5.80
CA TYR A 135 -11.01 -4.20 -5.76
C TYR A 135 -10.55 -3.74 -7.14
N TYR A 136 -10.89 -4.49 -8.19
CA TYR A 136 -10.69 -4.08 -9.58
C TYR A 136 -11.35 -2.73 -9.87
N LYS A 137 -12.61 -2.51 -9.46
CA LYS A 137 -13.29 -1.21 -9.63
C LYS A 137 -12.59 -0.07 -8.90
N ILE A 138 -12.03 -0.31 -7.70
CA ILE A 138 -11.25 0.70 -6.97
C ILE A 138 -9.99 1.09 -7.78
N LEU A 139 -9.23 0.09 -8.24
CA LEU A 139 -8.04 0.29 -9.08
C LEU A 139 -8.38 1.00 -10.40
N LYS A 140 -9.44 0.59 -11.09
CA LYS A 140 -9.92 1.24 -12.32
C LYS A 140 -10.33 2.69 -12.10
N ALA A 141 -11.05 2.97 -11.02
CA ALA A 141 -11.44 4.33 -10.67
C ALA A 141 -10.22 5.19 -10.33
N PHE A 142 -9.23 4.63 -9.64
CA PHE A 142 -7.96 5.30 -9.36
C PHE A 142 -7.18 5.58 -10.65
N GLU A 143 -7.04 4.59 -11.53
CA GLU A 143 -6.43 4.73 -12.86
C GLU A 143 -7.09 5.84 -13.67
N SER A 144 -8.43 5.86 -13.72
CA SER A 144 -9.19 6.86 -14.50
C SER A 144 -8.94 8.29 -14.02
N ARG A 145 -8.62 8.47 -12.74
CA ARG A 145 -8.33 9.78 -12.15
C ARG A 145 -6.87 10.21 -12.31
N THR A 146 -5.97 9.24 -12.30
CA THR A 146 -4.54 9.48 -12.07
C THR A 146 -3.64 9.11 -13.26
N GLY A 147 -4.17 8.33 -14.20
CA GLY A 147 -3.40 7.59 -15.19
C GLY A 147 -2.61 6.40 -14.62
N CYS A 148 -2.67 6.13 -13.32
CA CYS A 148 -1.88 5.10 -12.65
C CYS A 148 -2.70 3.84 -12.37
N GLY A 149 -2.32 2.73 -12.99
CA GLY A 149 -2.98 1.43 -12.83
C GLY A 149 -2.51 0.62 -11.63
N VAL A 150 -1.80 1.25 -10.69
CA VAL A 150 -1.11 0.59 -9.56
C VAL A 150 -1.51 1.24 -8.24
N LEU A 151 -1.71 0.43 -7.20
CA LEU A 151 -1.84 0.86 -5.81
C LEU A 151 -0.80 0.16 -4.93
N ILE A 152 -0.39 0.82 -3.86
CA ILE A 152 0.25 0.13 -2.73
C ILE A 152 -0.80 -0.77 -2.09
N ASN A 153 -0.42 -2.02 -1.80
CA ASN A 153 -1.21 -2.93 -0.99
C ASN A 153 -0.34 -3.59 0.08
N THR A 154 -0.80 -3.49 1.33
CA THR A 154 -0.22 -4.19 2.46
C THR A 154 -1.30 -4.75 3.37
N SER A 155 -0.93 -5.70 4.24
CA SER A 155 -1.86 -6.34 5.17
C SER A 155 -2.57 -5.32 6.05
N PHE A 156 -3.86 -5.48 6.30
CA PHE A 156 -4.56 -4.66 7.29
C PHE A 156 -4.31 -5.21 8.69
N ASN A 157 -3.20 -4.75 9.27
CA ASN A 157 -2.74 -5.00 10.63
C ASN A 157 -1.60 -4.04 10.99
N ILE A 158 -1.21 -4.04 12.26
CA ILE A 158 0.06 -3.46 12.72
C ILE A 158 1.12 -4.56 12.92
N ARG A 159 2.36 -4.17 13.22
CA ARG A 159 3.42 -5.12 13.55
C ARG A 159 3.05 -5.95 14.79
N GLY A 160 3.17 -7.27 14.67
CA GLY A 160 2.89 -8.21 15.77
C GLY A 160 1.44 -8.70 15.85
N GLU A 161 0.53 -8.13 15.06
CA GLU A 161 -0.88 -8.54 15.03
C GLU A 161 -1.22 -9.31 13.73
N PRO A 162 -2.18 -10.25 13.77
CA PRO A 162 -2.72 -10.90 12.57
C PRO A 162 -3.51 -9.91 11.70
N ILE A 163 -3.80 -10.28 10.46
CA ILE A 163 -4.70 -9.52 9.58
C ILE A 163 -6.08 -9.44 10.24
N VAL A 164 -6.67 -8.24 10.27
CA VAL A 164 -8.01 -8.04 10.84
C VAL A 164 -9.04 -8.91 10.13
N CYS A 165 -9.88 -9.59 10.90
CA CYS A 165 -10.91 -10.49 10.42
C CYS A 165 -12.30 -9.88 10.59
N ARG A 166 -12.54 -9.25 11.76
CA ARG A 166 -13.83 -8.69 12.15
C ARG A 166 -13.93 -7.18 11.92
N PRO A 167 -15.13 -6.64 11.66
CA PRO A 167 -15.37 -5.19 11.54
C PRO A 167 -14.80 -4.37 12.71
N GLU A 168 -14.94 -4.85 13.95
CA GLU A 168 -14.49 -4.17 15.16
C GLU A 168 -12.97 -4.11 15.24
N GLU A 169 -12.28 -5.15 14.74
CA GLU A 169 -10.82 -5.19 14.67
C GLU A 169 -10.30 -4.18 13.63
N ALA A 170 -10.98 -4.07 12.49
CA ALA A 170 -10.65 -3.08 11.46
C ALA A 170 -10.83 -1.64 11.98
N TYR A 171 -11.96 -1.37 12.64
CA TYR A 171 -12.23 -0.07 13.25
C TYR A 171 -11.22 0.25 14.36
N ARG A 172 -10.92 -0.70 15.25
CA ARG A 172 -9.90 -0.53 16.29
C ARG A 172 -8.52 -0.23 15.68
N CYS A 173 -8.08 -1.03 14.71
CA CYS A 173 -6.78 -0.81 14.05
C CYS A 173 -6.73 0.56 13.37
N PHE A 174 -7.81 0.95 12.67
CA PHE A 174 -7.96 2.28 12.11
C PHE A 174 -7.82 3.36 13.18
N MET A 175 -8.56 3.30 14.28
CA MET A 175 -8.56 4.34 15.33
C MET A 175 -7.26 4.41 16.15
N LEU A 176 -6.54 3.29 16.29
CA LEU A 176 -5.27 3.24 17.00
C LEU A 176 -4.07 3.66 16.14
N THR A 177 -4.19 3.64 14.82
CA THR A 177 -3.14 4.08 13.87
C THR A 177 -3.43 5.47 13.31
N GLU A 178 -2.50 6.03 12.55
CA GLU A 178 -2.71 7.31 11.84
C GLU A 178 -3.22 7.09 10.40
N MET A 179 -4.05 6.06 10.16
CA MET A 179 -4.72 5.90 8.87
C MET A 179 -5.70 7.06 8.65
N ASP A 180 -5.73 7.63 7.46
CA ASP A 180 -6.56 8.81 7.16
C ASP A 180 -8.04 8.45 6.97
N ALA A 181 -8.32 7.26 6.42
CA ALA A 181 -9.69 6.78 6.23
C ALA A 181 -9.81 5.26 6.34
N LEU A 182 -11.02 4.81 6.63
CA LEU A 182 -11.41 3.40 6.62
C LEU A 182 -12.64 3.23 5.74
N VAL A 183 -12.51 2.39 4.71
CA VAL A 183 -13.62 1.96 3.86
C VAL A 183 -14.04 0.56 4.30
N MET A 184 -15.26 0.47 4.81
CA MET A 184 -15.89 -0.77 5.26
C MET A 184 -17.14 -1.03 4.44
N GLU A 185 -17.03 -1.95 3.48
CA GLU A 185 -18.10 -2.20 2.51
C GLU A 185 -18.52 -0.91 1.78
N ASN A 186 -19.68 -0.36 2.14
CA ASN A 186 -20.27 0.83 1.53
C ASN A 186 -20.16 2.07 2.45
N LEU A 187 -19.46 1.94 3.58
CA LEU A 187 -19.22 3.02 4.53
C LEU A 187 -17.81 3.57 4.33
N VAL A 188 -17.70 4.89 4.42
CA VAL A 188 -16.43 5.61 4.42
C VAL A 188 -16.35 6.37 5.72
N LEU A 189 -15.33 6.07 6.52
CA LEU A 189 -15.04 6.70 7.79
C LEU A 189 -13.78 7.54 7.59
N VAL A 190 -13.90 8.86 7.72
CA VAL A 190 -12.77 9.79 7.67
C VAL A 190 -12.28 10.02 9.10
N LYS A 191 -10.96 9.94 9.33
CA LYS A 191 -10.36 9.94 10.67
C LYS A 191 -10.76 11.18 11.48
N GLU A 192 -10.73 12.34 10.85
CA GLU A 192 -11.02 13.63 11.47
C GLU A 192 -12.49 13.79 11.89
N GLU A 193 -13.38 12.95 11.35
CA GLU A 193 -14.82 12.95 11.67
C GLU A 193 -15.17 11.94 12.76
N GLN A 194 -14.20 11.15 13.25
CA GLN A 194 -14.44 10.13 14.27
C GLN A 194 -14.21 10.69 15.68
N PRO A 195 -14.92 10.16 16.70
CA PRO A 195 -14.62 10.51 18.08
C PRO A 195 -13.20 10.09 18.45
N GLU A 196 -12.59 10.82 19.38
CA GLU A 196 -11.30 10.41 19.95
C GLU A 196 -11.42 9.01 20.56
N MET A 197 -10.41 8.16 20.31
CA MET A 197 -10.32 6.84 20.94
C MET A 197 -9.38 6.91 22.15
N PRO A 198 -9.89 6.73 23.38
CA PRO A 198 -9.05 6.69 24.56
C PRO A 198 -7.91 5.67 24.43
N GLY A 199 -6.71 6.06 24.84
CA GLY A 199 -5.52 5.20 24.79
C GLY A 199 -4.86 5.08 23.42
N ALA A 200 -5.37 5.74 22.36
CA ALA A 200 -4.77 5.66 21.03
C ALA A 200 -3.35 6.24 20.97
N GLU A 201 -3.10 7.36 21.68
CA GLU A 201 -1.73 7.90 21.77
C GLU A 201 -0.76 6.98 22.50
N GLU A 202 -1.19 6.41 23.64
CA GLU A 202 -0.39 5.49 24.43
C GLU A 202 -0.04 4.24 23.61
N TYR A 203 -1.03 3.69 22.90
CA TYR A 203 -0.84 2.59 21.98
C TYR A 203 0.21 2.93 20.92
N ARG A 204 0.10 4.08 20.23
CA ARG A 204 1.09 4.50 19.22
C ARG A 204 2.50 4.66 19.81
N ARG A 205 2.62 5.19 21.03
CA ARG A 205 3.92 5.34 21.71
C ARG A 205 4.54 3.98 22.03
N ALA A 206 3.75 2.97 22.40
CA ALA A 206 4.23 1.63 22.69
C ALA A 206 4.85 0.92 21.46
N PHE A 207 4.50 1.36 20.25
CA PHE A 207 5.01 0.79 19.00
C PHE A 207 6.03 1.68 18.28
N LYS A 208 6.44 2.82 18.84
CA LYS A 208 7.46 3.66 18.18
C LYS A 208 8.72 2.81 17.95
N PRO A 209 9.20 2.69 16.70
CA PRO A 209 10.52 2.14 16.45
C PRO A 209 11.56 3.02 17.16
N ASP A 210 12.60 2.40 17.73
CA ASP A 210 13.78 3.10 18.25
C ASP A 210 14.37 4.08 17.23
#